data_AF-A0AAJ7SJB9-F1
#
_entry.id   AF-A0AAJ7SJB9-F1
#
_cell.length_a   1.000
_cell.length_b   1.000
_cell.length_c   1.000
_cell.angle_alpha   90.00
_cell.angle_beta   90.00
_cell.angle_gamma   90.00
#
_symmetry.space_group_name_H-M   'P 1'
#
loop_
_entity.id
_entity.type
_entity.pdbx_description
1 polymer ?
#
loop_
_entity_poly.entity_id
_entity_poly.type
_entity_poly.pdbx_seq_one_letter_code
_entity_poly.pdbx_strand_id
1 'polypeptide(L)'
;MQNENSNYEKFFNHDGFVNSQDWSTTETRSHVHPMDLQMAIFHCGDNFVRQYIYTKLSFCQFALPLLVPNPCSSEIEFPLWAFRQIKKSWKSRAASTEIQQTNLCAIVNADTPLVSFIRFGESPASKSQMLNSLLGKQKNEVFFHRHCRGSSKNGLLMEGVTEIAWYCPGGRDDDVFNDCIAFTNLHGDASEHKKQVQFLLEISTVNVILMSDYDNNDEAKSILVDCLNSPKPLLCLWADK
;
A
#
# COMPACT_ATOMS: atom_id res chain seq x y z
N MET A 1 37.48 7.23 -22.83
CA MET A 1 36.26 6.41 -22.80
C MET A 1 36.62 5.01 -22.34
N GLN A 2 36.53 4.76 -21.04
CA GLN A 2 36.57 3.42 -20.46
C GLN A 2 35.46 3.33 -19.41
N ASN A 3 34.73 2.21 -19.49
CA ASN A 3 33.50 1.88 -18.76
C ASN A 3 33.74 1.68 -17.25
N GLU A 4 33.07 2.47 -16.41
CA GLU A 4 32.91 2.22 -14.97
C GLU A 4 31.51 1.65 -14.68
N ASN A 5 31.22 0.44 -15.17
CA ASN A 5 29.93 -0.22 -14.95
C ASN A 5 30.04 -1.61 -14.29
N SER A 6 31.18 -1.99 -13.70
CA SER A 6 31.41 -3.37 -13.23
C SER A 6 31.20 -3.61 -11.72
N ASN A 7 30.76 -2.62 -10.93
CA ASN A 7 30.69 -2.78 -9.47
C ASN A 7 29.29 -3.03 -8.90
N TYR A 8 28.22 -2.86 -9.70
CA TYR A 8 26.85 -3.06 -9.22
C TYR A 8 26.37 -4.52 -9.29
N GLU A 9 26.92 -5.33 -10.20
CA GLU A 9 26.55 -6.76 -10.32
C GLU A 9 27.18 -7.65 -9.25
N LYS A 10 28.23 -7.18 -8.56
CA LYS A 10 28.86 -7.94 -7.46
C LYS A 10 28.03 -7.97 -6.17
N PHE A 11 27.08 -7.04 -6.01
CA PHE A 11 26.20 -7.01 -4.83
C PHE A 11 25.04 -8.01 -4.93
N PHE A 12 24.64 -8.38 -6.15
CA PHE A 12 23.53 -9.32 -6.39
C PHE A 12 23.99 -10.76 -6.70
N ASN A 13 25.25 -10.97 -7.08
CA ASN A 13 25.80 -12.30 -7.40
C ASN A 13 26.35 -13.07 -6.18
N HIS A 14 25.66 -13.02 -5.03
CA HIS A 14 25.92 -13.96 -3.94
C HIS A 14 24.83 -15.03 -3.85
N ASP A 15 24.59 -15.69 -4.99
CA ASP A 15 23.90 -16.99 -5.03
C ASP A 15 24.86 -18.09 -4.56
N GLY A 16 25.06 -18.14 -3.24
CA GLY A 16 25.63 -19.30 -2.56
C GLY A 16 24.54 -20.33 -2.30
N PHE A 17 24.33 -21.22 -3.27
CA PHE A 17 23.62 -22.49 -3.02
C PHE A 17 24.30 -23.20 -1.84
N VAL A 18 23.53 -23.43 -0.78
CA VAL A 18 23.96 -24.14 0.43
C VAL A 18 24.32 -25.58 0.05
N ASN A 19 25.61 -25.91 0.01
CA ASN A 19 26.04 -27.29 0.14
C ASN A 19 25.82 -27.71 1.60
N SER A 20 25.09 -28.82 1.74
CA SER A 20 24.77 -29.48 2.99
C SER A 20 26.03 -29.96 3.70
N GLN A 21 26.51 -29.24 4.71
CA GLN A 21 27.20 -29.87 5.85
C GLN A 21 27.25 -28.89 7.04
N ASP A 22 26.60 -29.32 8.12
CA ASP A 22 26.82 -28.96 9.53
C ASP A 22 26.85 -27.48 9.93
N TRP A 23 25.68 -26.95 10.32
CA TRP A 23 25.58 -25.83 11.24
C TRP A 23 24.64 -26.18 12.41
N SER A 24 25.20 -26.85 13.41
CA SER A 24 24.60 -26.94 14.74
C SER A 24 24.97 -25.69 15.55
N THR A 25 24.29 -24.57 15.28
CA THR A 25 24.19 -23.44 16.22
C THR A 25 22.94 -22.63 15.91
N THR A 26 21.89 -22.85 16.70
CA THR A 26 20.64 -22.08 16.70
C THR A 26 20.88 -20.62 17.08
N GLU A 27 21.33 -19.81 16.13
CA GLU A 27 21.11 -18.36 16.15
C GLU A 27 19.93 -18.08 15.23
N THR A 28 18.79 -17.73 15.82
CA THR A 28 17.63 -17.22 15.09
C THR A 28 18.04 -15.97 14.34
N ARG A 29 18.41 -16.10 13.05
CA ARG A 29 18.66 -14.94 12.19
C ARG A 29 17.44 -14.01 12.28
N SER A 30 17.63 -12.82 12.83
CA SER A 30 16.61 -11.78 12.88
C SER A 30 16.26 -11.39 11.44
N HIS A 31 15.20 -11.96 10.90
CA HIS A 31 14.75 -11.66 9.54
C HIS A 31 14.16 -10.24 9.53
N VAL A 32 14.86 -9.30 8.90
CA VAL A 32 14.37 -7.93 8.72
C VAL A 32 13.16 -7.98 7.79
N HIS A 33 12.06 -7.34 8.19
CA HIS A 33 10.86 -7.28 7.35
C HIS A 33 11.17 -6.46 6.07
N PRO A 34 10.87 -6.96 4.86
CA PRO A 34 11.22 -6.26 3.61
C PRO A 34 10.67 -4.84 3.51
N MET A 35 9.45 -4.62 4.02
CA MET A 35 8.85 -3.30 4.05
C MET A 35 9.53 -2.35 5.04
N ASP A 36 10.11 -2.86 6.13
CA ASP A 36 10.88 -2.02 7.05
C ASP A 36 12.19 -1.58 6.40
N LEU A 37 12.83 -2.46 5.63
CA LEU A 37 14.01 -2.08 4.86
C LEU A 37 13.66 -0.98 3.85
N GLN A 38 12.53 -1.11 3.14
CA GLN A 38 12.04 -0.05 2.24
C GLN A 38 11.84 1.27 2.98
N MET A 39 11.16 1.25 4.13
CA MET A 39 10.87 2.47 4.89
C MET A 39 12.13 3.07 5.53
N ALA A 40 13.07 2.27 6.00
CA ALA A 40 14.36 2.75 6.49
C ALA A 40 15.13 3.49 5.39
N ILE A 41 15.19 2.94 4.18
CA ILE A 41 15.82 3.60 3.03
C ILE A 41 15.04 4.88 2.67
N PHE A 42 13.70 4.85 2.70
CA PHE A 42 12.87 6.03 2.45
C PHE A 42 13.17 7.17 3.44
N HIS A 43 13.24 6.88 4.74
CA HIS A 43 13.51 7.87 5.78
C HIS A 43 14.92 8.44 5.70
N CYS A 44 15.92 7.61 5.42
CA CYS A 44 17.32 8.03 5.29
C CYS A 44 17.64 8.68 3.94
N GLY A 45 16.81 8.45 2.92
CA GLY A 45 17.01 8.93 1.57
C GLY A 45 16.64 10.40 1.38
N ASP A 46 17.37 11.08 0.51
CA ASP A 46 17.00 12.41 0.03
C ASP A 46 15.80 12.34 -0.95
N ASN A 47 15.35 13.51 -1.42
CA ASN A 47 14.21 13.59 -2.34
C ASN A 47 14.44 12.83 -3.66
N PHE A 48 15.68 12.69 -4.13
CA PHE A 48 16.00 11.96 -5.35
C PHE A 48 15.86 10.45 -5.13
N VAL A 49 16.37 9.93 -4.02
CA VAL A 49 16.20 8.51 -3.63
C VAL A 49 14.72 8.20 -3.44
N ARG A 50 13.97 9.06 -2.74
CA ARG A 50 12.52 8.88 -2.54
C ARG A 50 11.78 8.84 -3.88
N GLN A 51 12.05 9.77 -4.79
CA GLN A 51 11.45 9.77 -6.12
C GLN A 51 11.82 8.52 -6.94
N TYR A 52 13.06 8.03 -6.81
CA TYR A 52 13.49 6.79 -7.45
C TYR A 52 12.71 5.58 -6.92
N ILE A 53 12.54 5.46 -5.59
CA ILE A 53 11.72 4.42 -4.96
C ILE A 53 10.30 4.45 -5.53
N TYR A 54 9.67 5.62 -5.57
CA TYR A 54 8.30 5.79 -6.07
C TYR A 54 8.16 5.37 -7.54
N THR A 55 9.14 5.76 -8.35
CA THR A 55 9.17 5.40 -9.77
C THR A 55 9.30 3.88 -9.95
N LYS A 56 10.17 3.23 -9.17
CA LYS A 56 10.37 1.77 -9.23
C LYS A 56 9.18 0.99 -8.68
N LEU A 57 8.60 1.39 -7.55
CA LEU A 57 7.38 0.79 -7.03
C LEU A 57 6.23 0.90 -8.05
N SER A 58 6.03 2.09 -8.63
CA SER A 58 4.98 2.29 -9.63
C SER A 58 5.23 1.47 -10.91
N PHE A 59 6.48 1.35 -11.35
CA PHE A 59 6.85 0.52 -12.51
C PHE A 59 6.56 -0.96 -12.26
N CYS A 60 6.85 -1.45 -11.06
CA CYS A 60 6.56 -2.82 -10.63
C CYS A 60 5.10 -3.04 -10.21
N GLN A 61 4.24 -2.02 -10.34
CA GLN A 61 2.83 -2.05 -9.94
C GLN A 61 2.63 -2.34 -8.44
N PHE A 62 3.55 -1.91 -7.59
CA PHE A 62 3.37 -1.93 -6.13
C PHE A 62 2.66 -0.65 -5.65
N ALA A 63 2.08 -0.76 -4.46
CA ALA A 63 1.53 0.38 -3.75
C ALA A 63 2.65 1.36 -3.35
N LEU A 64 2.27 2.62 -3.23
CA LEU A 64 3.18 3.73 -2.93
C LEU A 64 2.87 4.27 -1.54
N PRO A 65 3.86 4.69 -0.74
CA PRO A 65 3.57 5.35 0.51
C PRO A 65 2.81 6.67 0.25
N LEU A 66 1.74 6.92 0.99
CA LEU A 66 0.90 8.12 0.90
C LEU A 66 1.04 8.95 2.17
N LEU A 67 0.83 8.34 3.33
CA LEU A 67 1.05 8.94 4.64
C LEU A 67 2.16 8.18 5.32
N VAL A 68 3.23 8.88 5.68
CA VAL A 68 4.43 8.28 6.26
C VAL A 68 4.68 8.90 7.62
N PRO A 69 4.37 8.21 8.73
CA PRO A 69 4.74 8.66 10.07
C PRO A 69 6.27 8.76 10.19
N ASN A 70 6.75 9.80 10.84
CA ASN A 70 8.16 9.90 11.18
C ASN A 70 8.46 9.01 12.41
N PRO A 71 9.45 8.11 12.37
CA PRO A 71 9.75 7.26 13.52
C PRO A 71 10.34 8.04 14.72
N CYS A 72 10.89 9.24 14.47
CA CYS A 72 11.53 10.08 15.47
C CYS A 72 10.67 11.28 15.90
N SER A 73 9.62 11.63 15.14
CA SER A 73 8.71 12.73 15.47
C SER A 73 7.26 12.28 15.33
N SER A 74 6.33 12.83 16.12
CA SER A 74 4.89 12.51 15.98
C SER A 74 4.22 13.18 14.75
N GLU A 75 5.02 13.53 13.75
CA GLU A 75 4.60 14.15 12.50
C GLU A 75 4.34 13.08 11.42
N ILE A 76 3.47 13.41 10.49
CA ILE A 76 3.12 12.55 9.35
C ILE A 76 3.50 13.30 8.09
N GLU A 77 4.39 12.72 7.30
CA GLU A 77 4.80 13.26 6.01
C GLU A 77 3.82 12.83 4.92
N PHE A 78 3.50 13.77 4.03
CA PHE A 78 2.81 13.49 2.77
C PHE A 78 3.75 13.78 1.58
N PRO A 79 4.46 12.76 1.03
CA PRO A 79 5.50 12.94 0.01
C PRO A 79 4.96 13.19 -1.42
N LEU A 80 4.04 14.16 -1.56
CA LEU A 80 3.39 14.53 -2.83
C LEU A 80 4.36 14.82 -3.98
N TRP A 81 5.56 15.34 -3.66
CA TRP A 81 6.57 15.65 -4.67
C TRP A 81 7.06 14.39 -5.39
N ALA A 82 7.18 13.25 -4.70
CA ALA A 82 7.63 11.99 -5.29
C ALA A 82 6.65 11.43 -6.32
N PHE A 83 5.35 11.75 -6.22
CA PHE A 83 4.32 11.31 -7.16
C PHE A 83 4.34 12.05 -8.50
N ARG A 84 4.98 13.23 -8.61
CA ARG A 84 4.90 14.08 -9.82
C ARG A 84 5.36 13.42 -11.11
N GLN A 85 6.30 12.48 -11.02
CA GLN A 85 6.84 11.77 -12.19
C GLN A 85 6.05 10.51 -12.54
N ILE A 86 5.09 10.13 -11.70
CA ILE A 86 4.31 8.92 -11.89
C ILE A 86 3.22 9.21 -12.91
N LYS A 87 3.36 8.60 -14.09
CA LYS A 87 2.34 8.63 -15.13
C LYS A 87 1.60 7.31 -15.13
N LYS A 88 0.28 7.38 -15.29
CA LYS A 88 -0.59 6.22 -15.48
C LYS A 88 -1.42 6.43 -16.73
N SER A 89 -1.74 5.33 -17.39
CA SER A 89 -2.71 5.31 -18.48
C SER A 89 -3.80 4.28 -18.19
N TRP A 90 -5.02 4.61 -18.55
CA TRP A 90 -6.17 3.74 -18.43
C TRP A 90 -7.18 4.06 -19.52
N LYS A 91 -8.11 3.15 -19.77
CA LYS A 91 -9.23 3.38 -20.67
C LYS A 91 -10.52 3.46 -19.89
N SER A 92 -11.16 4.61 -19.90
CA SER A 92 -12.48 4.78 -19.28
C SER A 92 -13.60 4.47 -20.25
N ARG A 93 -14.71 3.93 -19.73
CA ARG A 93 -15.95 3.67 -20.47
C ARG A 93 -17.06 4.53 -19.86
N ALA A 94 -17.65 5.42 -20.66
CA ALA A 94 -18.82 6.17 -20.20
C ALA A 94 -20.01 5.22 -20.05
N ALA A 95 -20.80 5.38 -18.97
CA ALA A 95 -21.93 4.49 -18.69
C ALA A 95 -23.00 4.45 -19.80
N SER A 96 -23.04 5.46 -20.68
CA SER A 96 -24.05 5.65 -21.72
C SER A 96 -23.58 5.40 -23.15
N THR A 97 -22.29 5.16 -23.39
CA THR A 97 -21.75 4.94 -24.74
C THR A 97 -20.69 3.84 -24.74
N GLU A 98 -20.62 3.04 -25.82
CA GLU A 98 -19.55 2.04 -26.00
C GLU A 98 -18.19 2.68 -26.34
N ILE A 99 -18.08 4.01 -26.30
CA ILE A 99 -16.87 4.74 -26.66
C ILE A 99 -15.87 4.62 -25.51
N GLN A 100 -14.71 4.02 -25.81
CA GLN A 100 -13.57 4.00 -24.90
C GLN A 100 -12.75 5.28 -25.05
N GLN A 101 -12.50 5.97 -23.93
CA GLN A 101 -11.58 7.10 -23.89
C GLN A 101 -10.26 6.66 -23.29
N THR A 102 -9.14 6.93 -23.97
CA THR A 102 -7.81 6.66 -23.43
C THR A 102 -7.30 7.87 -22.67
N ASN A 103 -6.97 7.67 -21.40
CA ASN A 103 -6.42 8.70 -20.51
C ASN A 103 -4.94 8.42 -20.28
N LEU A 104 -4.13 9.48 -20.30
CA LEU A 104 -2.71 9.43 -19.96
C LEU A 104 -2.33 10.75 -19.29
N CYS A 105 -2.00 10.72 -18.01
CA CYS A 105 -1.57 11.90 -17.28
C CYS A 105 -0.63 11.53 -16.12
N ALA A 106 -0.05 12.55 -15.50
CA ALA A 106 0.55 12.38 -14.18
C ALA A 106 -0.57 12.02 -13.19
N ILE A 107 -0.37 10.99 -12.37
CA ILE A 107 -1.42 10.46 -11.50
C ILE A 107 -1.93 11.48 -10.49
N VAL A 108 -1.08 12.44 -10.11
CA VAL A 108 -1.43 13.57 -9.23
C VAL A 108 -2.45 14.54 -9.83
N ASN A 109 -2.63 14.50 -11.16
CA ASN A 109 -3.60 15.33 -11.88
C ASN A 109 -4.87 14.54 -12.24
N ALA A 110 -4.92 13.25 -11.92
CA ALA A 110 -6.08 12.42 -12.19
C ALA A 110 -7.13 12.68 -11.09
N ASP A 111 -8.36 12.99 -11.50
CA ASP A 111 -9.49 13.00 -10.59
C ASP A 111 -10.03 11.56 -10.51
N THR A 112 -9.74 10.88 -9.40
CA THR A 112 -10.09 9.47 -9.21
C THR A 112 -10.84 9.29 -7.89
N PRO A 113 -11.97 8.57 -7.88
CA PRO A 113 -12.61 8.20 -6.62
C PRO A 113 -11.64 7.40 -5.76
N LEU A 114 -11.69 7.65 -4.46
CA LEU A 114 -10.78 7.07 -3.48
C LEU A 114 -11.53 6.12 -2.55
N VAL A 115 -11.08 4.87 -2.48
CA VAL A 115 -11.60 3.88 -1.54
C VAL A 115 -10.53 3.60 -0.49
N SER A 116 -10.82 3.93 0.77
CA SER A 116 -9.85 3.75 1.85
C SER A 116 -10.17 2.56 2.72
N PHE A 117 -9.17 1.71 2.95
CA PHE A 117 -9.28 0.51 3.75
C PHE A 117 -8.55 0.68 5.08
N ILE A 118 -9.29 0.55 6.17
CA ILE A 118 -8.77 0.52 7.54
C ILE A 118 -9.19 -0.79 8.23
N ARG A 119 -8.54 -1.14 9.34
CA ARG A 119 -8.95 -2.28 10.18
C ARG A 119 -9.00 -1.90 11.65
N PHE A 120 -9.85 -2.58 12.40
CA PHE A 120 -9.79 -2.63 13.86
C PHE A 120 -9.39 -4.03 14.32
N GLY A 121 -8.49 -4.09 15.29
CA GLY A 121 -8.00 -5.32 15.89
C GLY A 121 -7.17 -6.20 14.94
N GLU A 122 -6.71 -7.32 15.50
CA GLU A 122 -6.09 -8.38 14.71
C GLU A 122 -7.16 -9.25 14.04
N SER A 123 -7.21 -9.22 12.71
CA SER A 123 -8.09 -10.06 11.92
C SER A 123 -7.35 -11.31 11.43
N PRO A 124 -8.00 -12.49 11.38
CA PRO A 124 -7.47 -13.64 10.67
C PRO A 124 -7.37 -13.36 9.16
N ALA A 125 -8.32 -12.59 8.61
CA ALA A 125 -8.32 -12.17 7.22
C ALA A 125 -7.28 -11.06 6.97
N SER A 126 -6.55 -11.17 5.85
CA SER A 126 -5.57 -10.16 5.47
C SER A 126 -6.23 -9.05 4.64
N LYS A 127 -6.33 -7.85 5.22
CA LYS A 127 -6.83 -6.64 4.53
C LYS A 127 -6.12 -6.37 3.20
N SER A 128 -4.79 -6.40 3.20
CA SER A 128 -3.99 -6.21 1.97
C SER A 128 -4.28 -7.26 0.90
N GLN A 129 -4.55 -8.52 1.28
CA GLN A 129 -4.89 -9.59 0.34
C GLN A 129 -6.29 -9.38 -0.29
N MET A 130 -7.25 -8.92 0.51
CA MET A 130 -8.58 -8.55 0.01
C MET A 130 -8.48 -7.40 -0.99
N LEU A 131 -7.67 -6.38 -0.66
CA LEU A 131 -7.37 -5.27 -1.56
C LEU A 131 -6.75 -5.73 -2.88
N ASN A 132 -5.77 -6.63 -2.84
CA ASN A 132 -5.15 -7.17 -4.06
C ASN A 132 -6.16 -7.92 -4.94
N SER A 133 -7.12 -8.61 -4.32
CA SER A 133 -8.21 -9.28 -5.06
C SER A 133 -9.11 -8.29 -5.81
N LEU A 134 -9.30 -7.07 -5.29
CA LEU A 134 -10.07 -6.01 -5.95
C LEU A 134 -9.32 -5.34 -7.10
N LEU A 135 -7.98 -5.26 -7.01
CA LEU A 135 -7.13 -4.66 -8.05
C LEU A 135 -6.96 -5.56 -9.29
N GLY A 136 -7.61 -6.72 -9.30
CA GLY A 136 -7.62 -7.69 -10.40
C GLY A 136 -6.35 -8.54 -10.47
N LYS A 137 -6.22 -9.30 -11.56
CA LYS A 137 -5.07 -10.19 -11.80
C LYS A 137 -3.82 -9.38 -12.19
N GLN A 138 -3.16 -8.77 -11.21
CA GLN A 138 -1.84 -8.19 -11.39
C GLN A 138 -0.76 -9.27 -11.34
N LYS A 139 0.42 -8.99 -11.93
CA LYS A 139 1.55 -9.92 -11.85
C LYS A 139 2.12 -10.05 -10.44
N ASN A 140 2.00 -8.97 -9.66
CA ASN A 140 2.54 -8.83 -8.32
C ASN A 140 1.41 -8.55 -7.34
N GLU A 141 1.60 -8.95 -6.08
CA GLU A 141 0.78 -8.50 -4.96
C GLU A 141 1.01 -7.00 -4.76
N VAL A 142 0.06 -6.17 -5.17
CA VAL A 142 0.20 -4.70 -5.20
C VAL A 142 0.47 -4.15 -3.81
N PHE A 143 -0.34 -4.56 -2.84
CA PHE A 143 -0.12 -4.33 -1.41
C PHE A 143 0.56 -5.54 -0.79
N PHE A 144 1.68 -5.32 -0.11
CA PHE A 144 2.36 -6.38 0.61
C PHE A 144 1.45 -6.92 1.73
N HIS A 145 1.34 -8.24 1.84
CA HIS A 145 0.47 -8.90 2.80
C HIS A 145 1.19 -10.00 3.57
N ARG A 146 0.58 -10.46 4.67
CA ARG A 146 1.19 -11.41 5.63
C ARG A 146 1.57 -12.78 5.07
N HIS A 147 1.07 -13.13 3.88
CA HIS A 147 1.39 -14.39 3.21
C HIS A 147 2.40 -14.20 2.07
N CYS A 148 2.88 -12.97 1.83
CA CYS A 148 3.99 -12.73 0.92
C CYS A 148 5.27 -13.37 1.48
N ARG A 149 6.13 -13.84 0.58
CA ARG A 149 7.45 -14.37 0.94
C ARG A 149 8.27 -13.30 1.67
N GLY A 150 8.87 -13.67 2.79
CA GLY A 150 9.66 -12.76 3.63
C GLY A 150 8.83 -11.88 4.57
N SER A 151 7.50 -12.01 4.58
CA SER A 151 6.68 -11.38 5.60
C SER A 151 6.95 -12.00 6.98
N SER A 152 6.87 -11.16 8.01
CA SER A 152 6.98 -11.54 9.41
C SER A 152 6.00 -10.68 10.22
N LYS A 153 5.67 -11.13 11.43
CA LYS A 153 4.78 -10.36 12.34
C LYS A 153 5.46 -9.10 12.92
N ASN A 154 6.79 -9.02 12.85
CA ASN A 154 7.57 -8.00 13.57
C ASN A 154 7.95 -6.84 12.63
N GLY A 155 6.97 -6.25 11.95
CA GLY A 155 7.18 -5.01 11.21
C GLY A 155 7.29 -3.83 12.17
N LEU A 156 8.27 -2.94 11.98
CA LEU A 156 8.55 -1.82 12.89
C LEU A 156 8.23 -0.46 12.27
N LEU A 157 8.42 -0.30 10.96
CA LEU A 157 8.36 0.99 10.29
C LEU A 157 7.13 1.15 9.38
N MET A 158 6.32 0.09 9.25
CA MET A 158 5.07 0.15 8.49
C MET A 158 3.85 0.52 9.32
N GLU A 159 3.91 0.42 10.65
CA GLU A 159 2.77 0.80 11.51
C GLU A 159 2.38 2.26 11.29
N GLY A 160 1.11 2.50 10.98
CA GLY A 160 0.57 3.83 10.66
C GLY A 160 0.93 4.37 9.27
N VAL A 161 1.72 3.67 8.47
CA VAL A 161 1.94 4.03 7.06
C VAL A 161 0.66 3.74 6.28
N THR A 162 0.21 4.70 5.49
CA THR A 162 -0.86 4.48 4.51
C THR A 162 -0.25 4.33 3.14
N GLU A 163 -0.51 3.22 2.46
CA GLU A 163 -0.13 3.04 1.06
C GLU A 163 -1.29 3.40 0.12
N ILE A 164 -0.99 3.76 -1.12
CA ILE A 164 -1.95 4.03 -2.19
C ILE A 164 -1.59 3.26 -3.46
N ALA A 165 -2.60 2.73 -4.14
CA ALA A 165 -2.48 2.15 -5.47
C ALA A 165 -3.69 2.52 -6.33
N TRP A 166 -3.61 2.27 -7.63
CA TRP A 166 -4.70 2.55 -8.57
C TRP A 166 -5.07 1.31 -9.34
N TYR A 167 -6.38 1.06 -9.45
CA TYR A 167 -6.93 0.22 -10.49
C TYR A 167 -7.05 1.06 -11.76
N CYS A 168 -6.34 0.65 -12.82
CA CYS A 168 -6.37 1.32 -14.11
C CYS A 168 -6.96 0.37 -15.17
N PRO A 169 -8.23 0.53 -15.58
CA PRO A 169 -8.85 -0.36 -16.56
C PRO A 169 -8.13 -0.32 -17.91
N GLY A 170 -8.07 -1.47 -18.57
CA GLY A 170 -7.45 -1.65 -19.89
C GLY A 170 -8.41 -1.46 -21.07
N GLY A 171 -9.71 -1.32 -20.80
CA GLY A 171 -10.80 -1.35 -21.76
C GLY A 171 -11.19 -2.76 -22.19
N ARG A 172 -11.01 -3.74 -21.31
CA ARG A 172 -11.38 -5.14 -21.52
C ARG A 172 -12.76 -5.42 -20.95
N ASP A 173 -13.38 -6.51 -21.40
CA ASP A 173 -14.71 -6.91 -20.90
C ASP A 173 -14.67 -7.50 -19.49
N ASP A 174 -13.49 -7.92 -19.03
CA ASP A 174 -13.25 -8.40 -17.66
C ASP A 174 -12.75 -7.30 -16.71
N ASP A 175 -12.75 -6.03 -17.14
CA ASP A 175 -12.45 -4.91 -16.24
C ASP A 175 -13.57 -4.76 -15.19
N VAL A 176 -13.18 -4.69 -13.92
CA VAL A 176 -14.10 -4.61 -12.76
C VAL A 176 -14.74 -3.23 -12.67
N PHE A 177 -13.99 -2.18 -13.04
CA PHE A 177 -14.44 -0.80 -12.95
C PHE A 177 -14.31 -0.08 -14.30
N ASN A 178 -15.26 0.81 -14.57
CA ASN A 178 -15.32 1.56 -15.83
C ASN A 178 -14.33 2.73 -15.91
N ASP A 179 -13.71 3.12 -14.79
CA ASP A 179 -12.73 4.20 -14.72
C ASP A 179 -11.65 3.89 -13.69
N CYS A 180 -10.61 4.73 -13.63
CA CYS A 180 -9.52 4.62 -12.68
C CYS A 180 -10.02 4.86 -11.24
N ILE A 181 -9.67 3.97 -10.32
CA ILE A 181 -10.03 4.08 -8.90
C ILE A 181 -8.77 4.00 -8.06
N ALA A 182 -8.64 4.91 -7.10
CA ALA A 182 -7.57 4.91 -6.12
C ALA A 182 -7.98 4.09 -4.89
N PHE A 183 -7.07 3.29 -4.36
CA PHE A 183 -7.26 2.47 -3.17
C PHE A 183 -6.17 2.81 -2.16
N THR A 184 -6.55 3.03 -0.89
CA THR A 184 -5.58 3.20 0.18
C THR A 184 -5.65 2.08 1.20
N ASN A 185 -4.51 1.82 1.83
CA ASN A 185 -4.33 0.77 2.82
C ASN A 185 -3.57 1.31 4.03
N LEU A 186 -4.27 1.59 5.14
CA LEU A 186 -3.64 1.97 6.40
C LEU A 186 -3.04 0.74 7.11
N HIS A 187 -1.73 0.64 7.21
CA HIS A 187 -1.08 -0.41 8.00
C HIS A 187 -1.27 -0.16 9.50
N GLY A 188 -1.38 -1.25 10.25
CA GLY A 188 -1.66 -1.20 11.69
C GLY A 188 -3.13 -1.27 12.09
N ASP A 189 -3.40 -1.07 13.38
CA ASP A 189 -4.74 -0.91 13.92
C ASP A 189 -5.16 0.56 13.80
N ALA A 190 -6.32 0.81 13.19
CA ALA A 190 -6.82 2.15 12.99
C ALA A 190 -7.07 2.91 14.31
N SER A 191 -7.36 2.21 15.41
CA SER A 191 -7.53 2.87 16.72
C SER A 191 -6.25 3.54 17.23
N GLU A 192 -5.08 3.11 16.75
CA GLU A 192 -3.78 3.66 17.17
C GLU A 192 -3.33 4.84 16.28
N HIS A 193 -4.04 5.11 15.18
CA HIS A 193 -3.59 5.99 14.11
C HIS A 193 -4.64 7.06 13.73
N LYS A 194 -5.20 7.73 14.74
CA LYS A 194 -6.33 8.67 14.59
C LYS A 194 -6.11 9.74 13.52
N LYS A 195 -4.92 10.34 13.45
CA LYS A 195 -4.62 11.41 12.48
C LYS A 195 -4.72 10.89 11.05
N GLN A 196 -4.17 9.71 10.78
CA GLN A 196 -4.25 9.05 9.48
C GLN A 196 -5.70 8.69 9.15
N VAL A 197 -6.43 8.13 10.12
CA VAL A 197 -7.84 7.79 9.95
C VAL A 197 -8.66 9.03 9.61
N GLN A 198 -8.55 10.10 10.39
CA GLN A 198 -9.29 11.34 10.15
C GLN A 198 -9.02 11.89 8.74
N PHE A 199 -7.75 11.95 8.34
CA PHE A 199 -7.38 12.37 6.99
C PHE A 199 -8.01 11.47 5.93
N LEU A 200 -7.93 10.14 6.07
CA LEU A 200 -8.51 9.19 5.14
C LEU A 200 -10.03 9.36 5.04
N LEU A 201 -10.74 9.50 6.15
CA LEU A 201 -12.18 9.74 6.16
C LEU A 201 -12.55 11.03 5.41
N GLU A 202 -11.72 12.07 5.50
CA GLU A 202 -11.91 13.36 4.83
C GLU A 202 -11.67 13.30 3.32
N ILE A 203 -10.69 12.52 2.84
CA ILE A 203 -10.37 12.47 1.40
C ILE A 203 -11.09 11.34 0.65
N SER A 204 -11.61 10.33 1.35
CA SER A 204 -12.20 9.15 0.70
C SER A 204 -13.56 9.43 0.07
N THR A 205 -13.83 8.78 -1.05
CA THR A 205 -15.18 8.64 -1.61
C THR A 205 -15.95 7.54 -0.89
N VAL A 206 -15.29 6.43 -0.58
CA VAL A 206 -15.87 5.29 0.16
C VAL A 206 -14.88 4.84 1.23
N ASN A 207 -15.38 4.57 2.44
CA ASN A 207 -14.58 4.00 3.52
C ASN A 207 -14.93 2.52 3.70
N VAL A 208 -13.91 1.68 3.80
CA VAL A 208 -14.05 0.25 4.06
C VAL A 208 -13.35 -0.09 5.37
N ILE A 209 -14.09 -0.65 6.31
CA ILE A 209 -13.60 -1.02 7.64
C ILE A 209 -13.64 -2.53 7.78
N LEU A 210 -12.48 -3.15 7.95
CA LEU A 210 -12.38 -4.54 8.36
C LEU A 210 -12.42 -4.63 9.89
N MET A 211 -13.41 -5.33 10.42
CA MET A 211 -13.65 -5.43 11.86
C MET A 211 -13.29 -6.84 12.35
N SER A 212 -12.48 -6.90 13.40
CA SER A 212 -12.18 -8.12 14.15
C SER A 212 -12.02 -7.75 15.63
N ASP A 213 -12.78 -8.39 16.50
CA ASP A 213 -12.63 -8.29 17.97
C ASP A 213 -12.55 -6.82 18.50
N TYR A 214 -13.32 -5.89 17.91
CA TYR A 214 -13.26 -4.45 18.27
C TYR A 214 -14.18 -4.06 19.44
N ASP A 215 -14.98 -5.00 19.97
CA ASP A 215 -16.05 -4.73 20.93
C ASP A 215 -15.57 -4.08 22.24
N ASN A 216 -14.28 -4.22 22.58
CA ASN A 216 -13.65 -3.64 23.77
C ASN A 216 -12.79 -2.39 23.51
N ASN A 217 -12.83 -1.82 22.31
CA ASN A 217 -12.02 -0.66 21.95
C ASN A 217 -12.89 0.59 21.77
N ASP A 218 -12.89 1.46 22.79
CA ASP A 218 -13.70 2.70 22.78
C ASP A 218 -13.28 3.66 21.67
N GLU A 219 -12.00 3.63 21.28
CA GLU A 219 -11.51 4.44 20.18
C GLU A 219 -12.03 3.95 18.83
N ALA A 220 -12.01 2.64 18.62
CA ALA A 220 -12.59 2.02 17.42
C ALA A 220 -14.09 2.35 17.31
N LYS A 221 -14.82 2.33 18.44
CA LYS A 221 -16.23 2.74 18.49
C LYS A 221 -16.41 4.20 18.13
N SER A 222 -15.57 5.10 18.66
CA SER A 222 -15.62 6.53 18.33
C SER A 222 -15.42 6.76 16.84
N ILE A 223 -14.38 6.16 16.26
CA ILE A 223 -14.11 6.25 14.81
C ILE A 223 -15.29 5.71 14.01
N LEU A 224 -15.89 4.59 14.43
CA LEU A 224 -17.04 4.00 13.75
C LEU A 224 -18.26 4.94 13.79
N VAL A 225 -18.52 5.58 14.93
CA VAL A 225 -19.59 6.59 15.06
C VAL A 225 -19.32 7.77 14.13
N ASP A 226 -18.08 8.26 14.05
CA ASP A 226 -17.70 9.33 13.12
C ASP A 226 -17.94 8.93 11.66
N CYS A 227 -17.61 7.68 11.30
CA CYS A 227 -17.87 7.15 9.96
C CYS A 227 -19.36 7.06 9.65
N LEU A 228 -20.18 6.60 10.61
CA LEU A 228 -21.63 6.45 10.45
C LEU A 228 -22.36 7.80 10.35
N ASN A 229 -21.84 8.83 11.02
CA ASN A 229 -22.36 10.19 10.95
C ASN A 229 -21.91 10.95 9.70
N SER A 230 -20.91 10.44 8.98
CA SER A 230 -20.42 11.01 7.73
C SER A 230 -21.41 10.77 6.59
N PRO A 231 -21.60 11.72 5.66
CA PRO A 231 -22.42 11.49 4.46
C PRO A 231 -21.77 10.51 3.46
N LYS A 232 -20.53 10.09 3.71
CA LYS A 232 -19.76 9.23 2.81
C LYS A 232 -20.14 7.76 3.00
N PRO A 233 -20.31 6.99 1.91
CA PRO A 233 -20.58 5.56 2.00
C PRO A 233 -19.54 4.83 2.86
N LEU A 234 -20.05 3.96 3.72
CA LEU A 234 -19.27 3.10 4.60
C LEU A 234 -19.60 1.63 4.33
N LEU A 235 -18.57 0.80 4.15
CA LEU A 235 -18.69 -0.65 4.05
C LEU A 235 -17.96 -1.30 5.23
N CYS A 236 -18.72 -1.97 6.09
CA CYS A 236 -18.20 -2.71 7.22
C CYS A 236 -18.11 -4.20 6.87
N LEU A 237 -16.91 -4.75 6.93
CA LEU A 237 -16.64 -6.17 6.67
C LEU A 237 -16.28 -6.85 7.99
N TRP A 238 -17.05 -7.87 8.37
CA TRP A 238 -16.76 -8.67 9.56
C TRP A 238 -15.88 -9.86 9.18
N ALA A 239 -14.78 -10.04 9.89
CA ALA A 239 -13.98 -11.26 9.75
C ALA A 239 -14.46 -12.30 10.77
N ASP A 240 -15.13 -13.35 10.28
CA ASP A 240 -15.47 -14.50 11.12
C ASP A 240 -14.21 -15.25 11.56
N LYS A 241 -14.28 -15.83 12.77
CA LYS A 241 -13.19 -16.64 13.38
C LYS A 241 -13.11 -18.04 12.77
#